data_AF-A0A0Q7RAU5-F1
#
_entry.id   AF-A0A0Q7RAU5-F1
#
_cell.length_a   1.000
_cell.length_b   1.000
_cell.length_c   1.000
_cell.angle_alpha   90.00
_cell.angle_beta   90.00
_cell.angle_gamma   90.00
#
_symmetry.space_group_name_H-M   'P 1'
#
loop_
_entity.id
_entity.type
_entity.pdbx_description
1 polymer ?
#
loop_
_entity_poly.entity_id
_entity_poly.type
_entity_poly.pdbx_seq_one_letter_code
_entity_poly.pdbx_strand_id
1 'polypeptide(L)'
;MEIVPDHKAASPAARVRARLQENWAGSAHFKGNDLFENVYGPAARAGVWRLKSDLLAPGNPDSVLDGAEADIEAQEGRATLRVHMRRERSRKLINDFKASLTSFACEACGDDMEAIYGELGLGYVEAHHKVPVALIEEGEATKLSDLAALCANCHRMIHRNGLMSVEALAAHMRARRPPFAIAAEARNGEWLHDPPVQDD
;
A
#
# COMPACT_ATOMS: atom_id res chain seq x y z
N MET A 1 -20.06 37.77 13.08
CA MET A 1 -18.97 37.45 12.14
C MET A 1 -19.65 36.90 10.90
N GLU A 2 -19.76 37.68 9.84
CA GLU A 2 -20.49 37.31 8.62
C GLU A 2 -19.85 36.09 7.94
N ILE A 3 -20.66 35.07 7.65
CA ILE A 3 -20.22 33.87 6.93
C ILE A 3 -20.29 34.16 5.44
N VAL A 4 -19.13 34.11 4.80
CA VAL A 4 -18.96 34.35 3.37
C VAL A 4 -19.42 33.12 2.57
N PRO A 5 -20.29 33.27 1.54
CA PRO A 5 -20.75 32.15 0.72
C PRO A 5 -19.63 31.41 -0.04
N ASP A 6 -19.89 30.14 -0.37
CA ASP A 6 -18.94 29.12 -0.89
C ASP A 6 -18.03 29.53 -2.06
N HIS A 7 -18.47 30.46 -2.91
CA HIS A 7 -17.71 30.94 -4.07
C HIS A 7 -16.71 32.06 -3.75
N LYS A 8 -16.63 32.51 -2.49
CA LYS A 8 -15.81 33.66 -2.06
C LYS A 8 -14.76 33.33 -0.97
N ALA A 9 -14.52 32.07 -0.65
CA ALA A 9 -13.57 31.70 0.41
C ALA A 9 -12.10 31.94 -0.02
N ALA A 10 -11.41 32.84 0.68
CA ALA A 10 -10.09 33.37 0.32
C ALA A 10 -8.88 32.39 0.42
N SER A 11 -9.05 31.16 0.94
CA SER A 11 -7.97 30.16 1.00
C SER A 11 -8.46 28.71 1.15
N PRO A 12 -7.66 27.69 0.76
CA PRO A 12 -8.00 26.27 0.95
C PRO A 12 -8.35 25.90 2.40
N ALA A 13 -7.62 26.48 3.37
CA ALA A 13 -7.89 26.26 4.79
C ALA A 13 -9.26 26.81 5.23
N ALA A 14 -9.69 27.93 4.64
CA ALA A 14 -11.02 28.48 4.90
C ALA A 14 -12.13 27.58 4.35
N ARG A 15 -11.92 26.99 3.16
CA ARG A 15 -12.85 26.04 2.54
C ARG A 15 -13.01 24.76 3.37
N VAL A 16 -11.90 24.20 3.85
CA VAL A 16 -11.93 23.00 4.71
C VAL A 16 -12.69 23.28 6.01
N ARG A 17 -12.44 24.42 6.65
CA ARG A 17 -13.14 24.81 7.88
C ARG A 17 -14.65 25.01 7.66
N ALA A 18 -15.04 25.66 6.56
CA ALA A 18 -16.45 25.84 6.22
C ALA A 18 -17.14 24.48 6.08
N ARG A 19 -16.53 23.55 5.34
CA ARG A 19 -17.09 22.22 5.13
C ARG A 19 -17.27 21.43 6.43
N LEU A 20 -16.29 21.48 7.34
CA LEU A 20 -16.36 20.82 8.65
C LEU A 20 -17.50 21.39 9.51
N GLN A 21 -17.67 22.72 9.51
CA GLN A 21 -18.73 23.39 10.25
C GLN A 21 -20.13 23.10 9.69
N GLU A 22 -20.28 23.05 8.38
CA GLU A 22 -21.57 22.71 7.75
C GLU A 22 -22.04 21.27 8.03
N ASN A 23 -21.10 20.37 8.36
CA ASN A 23 -21.35 18.93 8.51
C ASN A 23 -21.09 18.44 9.94
N TRP A 24 -21.29 19.31 10.93
CA TRP A 24 -21.24 18.96 12.34
C TRP A 24 -22.41 19.59 13.08
N ALA A 25 -23.24 18.77 13.73
CA ALA A 25 -24.44 19.22 14.45
C ALA A 25 -24.15 20.19 15.60
N GLY A 26 -22.91 20.21 16.12
CA GLY A 26 -22.48 21.18 17.13
C GLY A 26 -22.13 22.56 16.58
N SER A 27 -22.26 22.79 15.27
CA SER A 27 -22.00 24.07 14.63
C SER A 27 -23.25 24.90 14.41
N ALA A 28 -23.12 26.23 14.56
CA ALA A 28 -24.15 27.19 14.16
C ALA A 28 -24.43 27.21 12.64
N HIS A 29 -23.55 26.63 11.82
CA HIS A 29 -23.68 26.60 10.35
C HIS A 29 -24.11 25.23 9.81
N PHE A 30 -24.60 24.34 10.67
CA PHE A 30 -24.96 22.99 10.29
C PHE A 30 -26.05 22.96 9.18
N LYS A 31 -25.80 22.17 8.12
CA LYS A 31 -26.69 22.04 6.95
C LYS A 31 -27.31 20.65 6.78
N GLY A 32 -27.22 19.78 7.80
CA GLY A 32 -28.05 18.57 7.88
C GLY A 32 -27.33 17.22 7.76
N ASN A 33 -26.03 17.17 7.46
CA ASN A 33 -25.28 15.90 7.40
C ASN A 33 -24.19 15.86 8.48
N ASP A 34 -24.49 15.24 9.63
CA ASP A 34 -23.64 15.25 10.83
C ASP A 34 -22.52 14.21 10.73
N LEU A 35 -21.54 14.52 9.89
CA LEU A 35 -20.44 13.63 9.54
C LEU A 35 -19.25 13.75 10.49
N PHE A 36 -19.01 14.94 11.05
CA PHE A 36 -17.80 15.23 11.81
C PHE A 36 -18.11 15.54 13.26
N GLU A 37 -17.12 15.37 14.12
CA GLU A 37 -17.11 15.86 15.49
C GLU A 37 -15.81 16.61 15.77
N ASN A 38 -15.90 17.64 16.61
CA ASN A 38 -14.71 18.29 17.14
C ASN A 38 -14.20 17.51 18.36
N VAL A 39 -12.98 16.97 18.29
CA VAL A 39 -12.44 16.03 19.30
C VAL A 39 -12.34 16.66 20.70
N TYR A 40 -12.05 17.95 20.76
CA TYR A 40 -11.86 18.67 22.02
C TYR A 40 -13.02 19.64 22.33
N GLY A 41 -14.08 19.58 21.53
CA GLY A 41 -15.18 20.52 21.59
C GLY A 41 -14.84 21.91 21.03
N PRO A 42 -15.88 22.72 20.72
CA PRO A 42 -15.71 24.02 20.07
C PRO A 42 -14.97 25.03 20.95
N ALA A 43 -15.00 24.85 22.28
CA ALA A 43 -14.36 25.74 23.25
C ALA A 43 -12.83 25.64 23.26
N ALA A 44 -12.27 24.48 22.91
CA ALA A 44 -10.83 24.22 23.03
C ALA A 44 -9.98 24.86 21.91
N ARG A 45 -10.60 25.33 20.80
CA ARG A 45 -9.91 25.95 19.64
C ARG A 45 -8.74 25.16 19.03
N ALA A 46 -8.58 23.89 19.38
CA ALA A 46 -7.48 23.03 18.94
C ALA A 46 -7.57 22.61 17.46
N GLY A 47 -8.71 22.82 16.80
CA GLY A 47 -8.85 22.57 15.36
C GLY A 47 -8.77 21.10 14.93
N VAL A 48 -8.90 20.16 15.87
CA VAL A 48 -8.85 18.72 15.61
C VAL A 48 -10.26 18.16 15.45
N TRP A 49 -10.49 17.50 14.32
CA TRP A 49 -11.78 16.96 13.91
C TRP A 49 -11.66 15.47 13.64
N ARG A 50 -12.70 14.71 14.00
CA ARG A 50 -12.84 13.30 13.68
C ARG A 50 -14.11 13.11 12.84
N LEU A 51 -14.12 12.10 11.98
CA LEU A 51 -15.32 11.61 11.33
C LEU A 51 -16.09 10.70 12.30
N LYS A 52 -17.38 10.96 12.52
CA LYS A 52 -18.24 10.09 13.34
C LYS A 52 -18.33 8.72 12.67
N SER A 53 -17.87 7.70 13.39
CA SER A 53 -17.68 6.32 12.90
C SER A 53 -18.97 5.61 12.50
N ASP A 54 -20.12 6.10 12.95
CA ASP A 54 -21.35 5.33 12.96
C ASP A 54 -22.04 5.28 11.57
N LEU A 55 -21.54 6.05 10.60
CA LEU A 55 -21.97 6.00 9.19
C LEU A 55 -21.05 5.14 8.30
N LEU A 56 -19.99 4.55 8.88
CA LEU A 56 -18.98 3.76 8.17
C LEU A 56 -18.65 2.44 8.87
N ALA A 57 -19.51 1.91 9.73
CA ALA A 57 -19.34 0.55 10.25
C ALA A 57 -19.94 -0.46 9.26
N PRO A 58 -19.16 -1.09 8.35
CA PRO A 58 -19.54 -2.40 7.86
C PRO A 58 -19.53 -3.35 9.06
N GLY A 59 -20.55 -4.20 9.15
CA GLY A 59 -20.65 -5.24 10.16
C GLY A 59 -19.37 -6.07 10.24
N ASN A 60 -19.11 -6.57 11.43
CA ASN A 60 -18.01 -7.46 11.79
C ASN A 60 -17.76 -8.55 10.71
N PRO A 61 -16.60 -8.59 10.03
CA PRO A 61 -16.31 -9.57 8.98
C PRO A 61 -15.93 -10.96 9.52
N ASP A 62 -15.80 -11.14 10.84
CA ASP A 62 -15.26 -12.38 11.44
C ASP A 62 -16.32 -13.39 11.90
N SER A 63 -17.57 -13.33 11.42
CA SER A 63 -18.55 -14.39 11.69
C SER A 63 -18.78 -15.28 10.47
N VAL A 64 -18.27 -16.51 10.59
CA VAL A 64 -18.74 -17.80 10.03
C VAL A 64 -17.69 -18.47 9.13
N LEU A 65 -16.95 -19.39 9.74
CA LEU A 65 -16.45 -20.59 9.10
C LEU A 65 -17.42 -21.73 9.45
N ASP A 66 -18.16 -22.24 8.48
CA ASP A 66 -18.27 -23.68 8.18
C ASP A 66 -19.21 -23.90 6.99
N GLY A 67 -18.75 -24.62 5.97
CA GLY A 67 -19.61 -25.20 4.93
C GLY A 67 -19.10 -24.99 3.51
N ALA A 68 -18.46 -26.06 2.98
CA ALA A 68 -18.30 -26.45 1.57
C ALA A 68 -17.79 -25.41 0.56
N GLU A 69 -16.86 -25.85 -0.30
CA GLU A 69 -16.33 -25.12 -1.46
C GLU A 69 -17.45 -24.72 -2.44
N ALA A 70 -18.14 -23.62 -2.15
CA ALA A 70 -18.83 -22.82 -3.12
C ALA A 70 -17.83 -21.75 -3.58
N ASP A 71 -17.72 -21.54 -4.89
CA ASP A 71 -17.07 -20.36 -5.44
C ASP A 71 -17.72 -19.13 -4.78
N ILE A 72 -16.98 -18.48 -3.88
CA ILE A 72 -17.50 -17.36 -3.10
C ILE A 72 -17.65 -16.18 -4.06
N GLU A 73 -18.85 -16.03 -4.63
CA GLU A 73 -19.20 -14.89 -5.45
C GLU A 73 -19.40 -13.66 -4.54
N ALA A 74 -18.58 -12.63 -4.75
CA ALA A 74 -18.70 -11.35 -4.05
C ALA A 74 -19.02 -10.24 -5.06
N GLN A 75 -19.87 -9.28 -4.65
CA GLN A 75 -20.16 -8.10 -5.45
C GLN A 75 -18.98 -7.11 -5.40
N GLU A 76 -18.10 -7.17 -6.40
CA GLU A 76 -16.96 -6.27 -6.57
C GLU A 76 -17.30 -5.06 -7.47
N GLY A 77 -16.38 -4.09 -7.60
CA GLY A 77 -16.49 -3.00 -8.59
C GLY A 77 -17.15 -1.69 -8.14
N ARG A 78 -17.58 -1.58 -6.88
CA ARG A 78 -18.11 -0.30 -6.35
C ARG A 78 -17.03 0.79 -6.30
N ALA A 79 -17.17 1.80 -7.14
CA ALA A 79 -16.29 2.97 -7.13
C ALA A 79 -16.38 3.70 -5.78
N THR A 80 -15.24 3.83 -5.10
CA THR A 80 -15.15 4.51 -3.80
C THR A 80 -14.08 5.59 -3.88
N LEU A 81 -14.41 6.84 -3.52
CA LEU A 81 -13.41 7.90 -3.42
C LEU A 81 -12.45 7.64 -2.25
N ARG A 82 -11.14 7.71 -2.53
CA ARG A 82 -10.05 7.57 -1.56
C ARG A 82 -9.13 8.77 -1.68
N VAL A 83 -9.05 9.58 -0.62
CA VAL A 83 -8.07 10.67 -0.53
C VAL A 83 -6.72 10.07 -0.15
N HIS A 84 -5.70 10.23 -0.99
CA HIS A 84 -4.36 9.69 -0.77
C HIS A 84 -3.34 10.83 -0.71
N MET A 85 -2.76 11.06 0.47
CA MET A 85 -1.56 11.90 0.59
C MET A 85 -0.34 11.00 0.33
N ARG A 86 0.39 11.24 -0.75
CA ARG A 86 1.55 10.45 -1.16
C ARG A 86 2.82 11.26 -0.99
N ARG A 87 3.80 10.70 -0.28
CA ARG A 87 5.17 11.25 -0.23
C ARG A 87 5.87 11.01 -1.57
N GLU A 88 6.65 11.99 -2.02
CA GLU A 88 7.45 11.89 -3.23
C GLU A 88 8.47 10.76 -3.12
N ARG A 89 8.75 10.07 -4.23
CA ARG A 89 9.80 9.06 -4.33
C ARG A 89 10.63 9.36 -5.57
N SER A 90 11.94 9.53 -5.40
CA SER A 90 12.84 9.85 -6.51
C SER A 90 13.02 8.65 -7.44
N ARG A 91 12.46 8.73 -8.65
CA ARG A 91 12.70 7.71 -9.70
C ARG A 91 14.19 7.64 -10.07
N LYS A 92 14.86 8.79 -10.07
CA LYS A 92 16.30 8.89 -10.34
C LYS A 92 17.10 8.06 -9.32
N LEU A 93 16.80 8.18 -8.03
CA LEU A 93 17.46 7.41 -6.98
C LEU A 93 17.32 5.89 -7.20
N ILE A 94 16.11 5.44 -7.57
CA ILE A 94 15.84 4.02 -7.84
C ILE A 94 16.61 3.52 -9.07
N ASN A 95 16.69 4.33 -10.13
CA ASN A 95 17.43 3.97 -11.33
C ASN A 95 18.94 3.95 -11.07
N ASP A 96 19.46 4.97 -10.38
CA ASP A 96 20.87 5.06 -9.99
C ASP A 96 21.24 3.89 -9.07
N PHE A 97 20.35 3.49 -8.15
CA PHE A 97 20.50 2.30 -7.33
C PHE A 97 20.61 1.04 -8.17
N LYS A 98 19.65 0.78 -9.07
CA LYS A 98 19.68 -0.40 -9.94
C LYS A 98 20.91 -0.45 -10.83
N ALA A 99 21.36 0.69 -11.34
CA ALA A 99 22.60 0.78 -12.13
C ALA A 99 23.87 0.54 -11.31
N SER A 100 23.83 0.79 -9.99
CA SER A 100 24.95 0.53 -9.08
C SER A 100 25.05 -0.93 -8.62
N LEU A 101 24.02 -1.75 -8.87
CA LEU A 101 24.02 -3.16 -8.47
C LEU A 101 24.99 -3.98 -9.32
N THR A 102 25.80 -4.78 -8.65
CA THR A 102 26.65 -5.80 -9.30
C THR A 102 25.91 -7.12 -9.53
N SER A 103 24.80 -7.33 -8.83
CA SER A 103 23.93 -8.51 -8.93
C SER A 103 22.48 -8.10 -8.67
N PHE A 104 21.54 -8.75 -9.36
CA PHE A 104 20.09 -8.58 -9.16
C PHE A 104 19.49 -9.62 -8.21
N ALA A 105 20.33 -10.44 -7.57
CA ALA A 105 19.89 -11.39 -6.56
C ALA A 105 19.27 -10.67 -5.35
N CYS A 106 18.20 -11.26 -4.79
CA CYS A 106 17.53 -10.68 -3.63
C CYS A 106 18.41 -10.73 -2.37
N GLU A 107 18.58 -9.61 -1.68
CA GLU A 107 19.37 -9.52 -0.44
C GLU A 107 18.78 -10.33 0.74
N ALA A 108 17.49 -10.66 0.70
CA ALA A 108 16.83 -11.46 1.74
C ALA A 108 16.91 -12.97 1.48
N CYS A 109 16.45 -13.44 0.31
CA CYS A 109 16.37 -14.87 -0.01
C CYS A 109 17.51 -15.39 -0.89
N GLY A 110 18.28 -14.51 -1.53
CA GLY A 110 19.38 -14.86 -2.43
C GLY A 110 18.95 -15.30 -3.83
N ASP A 111 17.65 -15.34 -4.13
CA ASP A 111 17.17 -15.80 -5.43
C ASP A 111 17.41 -14.74 -6.52
N ASP A 112 17.86 -15.20 -7.68
CA ASP A 112 17.96 -14.42 -8.91
C ASP A 112 16.72 -14.67 -9.78
N MET A 113 16.05 -13.60 -10.18
CA MET A 113 14.82 -13.68 -10.96
C MET A 113 15.06 -14.12 -12.40
N GLU A 114 16.23 -13.81 -12.97
CA GLU A 114 16.64 -14.31 -14.29
C GLU A 114 16.84 -15.83 -14.24
N ALA A 115 17.45 -16.35 -13.16
CA ALA A 115 17.63 -17.78 -12.98
C ALA A 115 16.30 -18.55 -12.82
N ILE A 116 15.26 -17.89 -12.30
CA ILE A 116 13.93 -18.50 -12.09
C ILE A 116 13.02 -18.35 -13.31
N TYR A 117 12.99 -17.16 -13.93
CA TYR A 117 12.02 -16.79 -14.96
C TYR A 117 12.64 -16.63 -16.36
N GLY A 118 13.95 -16.86 -16.52
CA GLY A 118 14.66 -16.62 -17.77
C GLY A 118 14.66 -15.13 -18.13
N GLU A 119 14.53 -14.84 -19.43
CA GLU A 119 14.57 -13.47 -19.97
C GLU A 119 13.53 -12.53 -19.32
N LEU A 120 12.38 -13.05 -18.88
CA LEU A 120 11.36 -12.26 -18.19
C LEU A 120 11.85 -11.68 -16.85
N GLY A 121 12.80 -12.36 -16.21
CA GLY A 121 13.40 -11.94 -14.94
C GLY A 121 14.67 -11.11 -15.08
N LEU A 122 15.16 -10.87 -16.31
CA LEU A 122 16.43 -10.19 -16.55
C LEU A 122 16.46 -8.79 -15.90
N GLY A 123 17.39 -8.58 -14.97
CA GLY A 123 17.55 -7.32 -14.24
C GLY A 123 16.38 -6.97 -13.31
N TYR A 124 15.47 -7.91 -13.03
CA TYR A 124 14.28 -7.64 -12.23
C TYR A 124 14.59 -7.68 -10.74
N VAL A 125 14.45 -6.52 -10.11
CA VAL A 125 14.49 -6.36 -8.65
C VAL A 125 13.70 -5.13 -8.22
N GLU A 126 13.18 -5.14 -6.99
CA GLU A 126 12.51 -4.02 -6.37
C GLU A 126 13.44 -3.35 -5.35
N ALA A 127 13.53 -2.02 -5.41
CA ALA A 127 14.30 -1.24 -4.45
C ALA A 127 13.43 -0.94 -3.21
N HIS A 128 13.84 -1.51 -2.08
CA HIS A 128 13.20 -1.35 -0.78
C HIS A 128 13.94 -0.30 0.05
N HIS A 129 13.23 0.62 0.69
CA HIS A 129 13.85 1.58 1.61
C HIS A 129 13.99 0.94 2.99
N LYS A 130 15.23 0.82 3.49
CA LYS A 130 15.52 0.24 4.82
C LYS A 130 14.90 1.08 5.94
N VAL A 131 14.87 2.40 5.76
CA VAL A 131 14.06 3.31 6.56
C VAL A 131 12.76 3.61 5.81
N PRO A 132 11.58 3.30 6.38
CA PRO A 132 10.31 3.57 5.74
C PRO A 132 10.17 5.04 5.34
N VAL A 133 9.80 5.31 4.08
CA VAL A 133 9.56 6.68 3.58
C VAL A 133 8.55 7.47 4.42
N ALA A 134 7.64 6.79 5.12
CA ALA A 134 6.70 7.43 6.03
C ALA A 134 7.35 8.08 7.26
N LEU A 135 8.55 7.64 7.64
CA LEU A 135 9.33 8.12 8.79
C LEU A 135 10.41 9.13 8.39
N ILE A 136 10.70 9.28 7.09
CA ILE A 136 11.68 10.25 6.58
C ILE A 136 11.09 11.66 6.70
N GLU A 137 11.83 12.57 7.33
CA GLU A 137 11.44 13.97 7.49
C GLU A 137 11.60 14.75 6.17
N GLU A 138 10.84 15.84 6.01
CA GLU A 138 10.94 16.69 4.82
C GLU A 138 12.34 17.32 4.74
N GLY A 139 13.05 17.08 3.63
CA GLY A 139 14.42 17.55 3.41
C GLY A 139 15.52 16.55 3.78
N GLU A 140 15.19 15.41 4.38
CA GLU A 140 16.16 14.34 4.59
C GLU A 140 16.54 13.66 3.26
N ALA A 141 17.85 13.46 3.07
CA ALA A 141 18.37 12.82 1.87
C ALA A 141 18.51 11.30 2.05
N THR A 142 17.88 10.53 1.18
CA THR A 142 18.09 9.08 1.08
C THR A 142 19.30 8.78 0.20
N LYS A 143 20.24 7.97 0.71
CA LYS A 143 21.41 7.49 -0.03
C LYS A 143 21.13 6.14 -0.67
N LEU A 144 21.96 5.75 -1.65
CA LEU A 144 21.88 4.41 -2.26
C LEU A 144 22.07 3.28 -1.23
N SER A 145 22.89 3.51 -0.20
CA SER A 145 23.12 2.56 0.91
C SER A 145 21.88 2.27 1.75
N ASP A 146 20.90 3.18 1.72
CA ASP A 146 19.65 3.09 2.50
C ASP A 146 18.58 2.30 1.74
N LEU A 147 18.91 1.83 0.53
CA LEU A 147 18.10 0.93 -0.27
C LEU A 147 18.61 -0.50 -0.18
N ALA A 148 17.71 -1.45 -0.44
CA ALA A 148 18.00 -2.87 -0.58
C ALA A 148 17.31 -3.44 -1.83
N ALA A 149 17.97 -4.37 -2.49
CA ALA A 149 17.50 -5.11 -3.65
C ALA A 149 16.69 -6.34 -3.21
N LEU A 150 15.37 -6.31 -3.38
CA LEU A 150 14.47 -7.41 -2.99
C LEU A 150 13.65 -7.94 -4.17
N CYS A 151 13.34 -9.23 -4.18
CA CYS A 151 12.31 -9.78 -5.06
C CYS A 151 10.90 -9.35 -4.60
N ALA A 152 9.91 -9.43 -5.48
CA ALA A 152 8.54 -9.01 -5.20
C ALA A 152 7.93 -9.71 -3.97
N ASN A 153 8.25 -10.99 -3.77
CA ASN A 153 7.76 -11.79 -2.65
C ASN A 153 8.36 -11.30 -1.32
N CYS A 154 9.69 -11.19 -1.23
CA CYS A 154 10.36 -10.71 -0.02
C CYS A 154 9.97 -9.27 0.31
N HIS A 155 9.86 -8.40 -0.69
CA HIS A 155 9.42 -7.03 -0.51
C HIS A 155 8.01 -6.98 0.08
N ARG A 156 7.07 -7.80 -0.45
CA ARG A 156 5.72 -7.92 0.11
C ARG A 156 5.72 -8.44 1.54
N MET A 157 6.56 -9.42 1.86
CA MET A 157 6.62 -10.02 3.21
C MET A 157 7.12 -9.02 4.26
N ILE A 158 8.13 -8.20 3.94
CA ILE A 158 8.58 -7.13 4.84
C ILE A 158 7.44 -6.16 5.15
N HIS A 159 6.71 -5.72 4.12
CA HIS A 159 5.58 -4.80 4.31
C HIS A 159 4.43 -5.42 5.08
N ARG A 160 4.17 -6.73 4.92
CA ARG A 160 3.11 -7.44 5.64
C ARG A 160 3.41 -7.55 7.14
N ASN A 161 4.66 -7.67 7.54
CA ASN A 161 5.07 -7.90 8.93
C ASN A 161 5.52 -6.63 9.67
N GLY A 162 4.95 -5.46 9.32
CA GLY A 162 5.26 -4.22 10.03
C GLY A 162 6.67 -3.67 9.78
N LEU A 163 7.25 -3.91 8.59
CA LEU A 163 8.55 -3.38 8.15
C LEU A 163 9.74 -3.94 8.93
N MET A 164 9.78 -5.27 9.09
CA MET A 164 11.00 -5.92 9.61
C MET A 164 12.22 -5.65 8.72
N SER A 165 13.42 -5.67 9.28
CA SER A 165 14.63 -5.44 8.49
C SER A 165 14.89 -6.57 7.49
N VAL A 166 15.66 -6.27 6.44
CA VAL A 166 16.07 -7.27 5.43
C VAL A 166 16.83 -8.42 6.10
N GLU A 167 17.71 -8.11 7.05
CA GLU A 167 18.49 -9.08 7.81
C GLU A 167 17.60 -9.96 8.69
N ALA A 168 16.57 -9.38 9.30
CA ALA A 168 15.60 -10.12 10.11
C ALA A 168 14.78 -11.08 9.24
N LEU A 169 14.33 -10.65 8.06
CA LEU A 169 13.66 -11.53 7.12
C LEU A 169 14.61 -12.64 6.62
N ALA A 170 15.84 -12.30 6.27
CA ALA A 170 16.85 -13.29 5.85
C ALA A 170 17.10 -14.34 6.94
N ALA A 171 17.20 -13.93 8.20
CA ALA A 171 17.34 -14.84 9.34
C ALA A 171 16.10 -15.73 9.51
N HIS A 172 14.89 -15.15 9.40
CA HIS A 172 13.64 -15.90 9.46
C HIS A 172 13.53 -16.95 8.34
N MET A 173 13.90 -16.57 7.12
CA MET A 173 13.91 -17.47 5.98
C MET A 173 14.95 -18.57 6.14
N ARG A 174 16.18 -18.28 6.58
CA ARG A 174 17.19 -19.32 6.84
C ARG A 174 16.74 -20.37 7.87
N ALA A 175 15.98 -19.96 8.87
CA ALA A 175 15.45 -20.88 9.89
C ALA A 175 14.30 -21.78 9.39
N ARG A 176 13.66 -21.44 8.27
CA ARG A 176 12.43 -22.10 7.79
C ARG A 176 12.47 -22.57 6.33
N ARG A 177 13.46 -22.15 5.55
CA ARG A 177 13.57 -22.50 4.13
C ARG A 177 13.77 -24.02 4.05
N PRO A 178 12.82 -24.78 3.47
CA PRO A 178 13.05 -26.19 3.23
C PRO A 178 14.28 -26.33 2.33
N PRO A 179 15.12 -27.37 2.51
CA PRO A 179 16.36 -27.56 1.77
C PRO A 179 16.16 -27.86 0.27
N PHE A 180 14.96 -27.70 -0.27
CA PHE A 180 14.66 -28.11 -1.62
C PHE A 180 14.97 -26.98 -2.59
N ALA A 181 16.17 -27.06 -3.19
CA ALA A 181 16.34 -26.73 -4.58
C ALA A 181 15.16 -27.35 -5.33
N ILE A 182 14.35 -26.55 -6.01
CA ILE A 182 13.55 -27.09 -7.10
C ILE A 182 14.59 -27.57 -8.10
N ALA A 183 15.01 -28.83 -7.99
CA ALA A 183 15.49 -29.56 -9.13
C ALA A 183 14.37 -29.39 -10.15
N ALA A 184 14.57 -28.49 -11.11
CA ALA A 184 13.91 -28.59 -12.37
C ALA A 184 14.34 -29.95 -12.93
N GLU A 185 13.68 -31.03 -12.50
CA GLU A 185 13.58 -32.19 -13.35
C GLU A 185 13.07 -31.64 -14.67
N ALA A 186 13.87 -31.85 -15.72
CA ALA A 186 13.56 -31.42 -17.07
C ALA A 186 12.24 -32.07 -17.47
N ARG A 187 11.14 -31.40 -17.14
CA ARG A 187 9.87 -31.66 -17.77
C ARG A 187 10.08 -31.20 -19.19
N ASN A 188 10.21 -32.16 -20.09
CA ASN A 188 9.90 -32.02 -21.50
C ASN A 188 8.42 -31.62 -21.58
N GLY A 189 8.12 -30.38 -21.19
CA GLY A 189 6.80 -29.79 -21.13
C GLY A 189 6.66 -28.90 -22.34
N GLU A 190 6.39 -29.54 -23.48
CA GLU A 190 5.79 -28.86 -24.62
C GLU A 190 4.51 -28.19 -24.11
N TRP A 191 4.43 -26.86 -24.22
CA TRP A 191 3.23 -26.13 -23.87
C TRP A 191 2.11 -26.61 -24.79
N LEU A 192 1.14 -27.35 -24.25
CA LEU A 192 -0.08 -27.65 -25.00
C LEU A 192 -0.78 -26.31 -25.24
N HIS A 193 -0.68 -25.82 -26.47
CA HIS A 193 -1.56 -24.77 -26.94
C HIS A 193 -2.99 -25.33 -26.93
N ASP A 194 -3.92 -24.60 -26.31
CA ASP A 194 -5.34 -24.92 -26.43
C ASP A 194 -5.71 -24.97 -27.92
N PRO A 195 -6.37 -26.04 -28.40
CA PRO A 195 -6.79 -26.10 -29.78
C PRO A 195 -7.76 -24.94 -30.07
N PRO A 196 -7.70 -24.35 -31.28
CA PRO A 196 -8.54 -23.21 -31.61
C PRO A 196 -10.01 -23.61 -31.48
N VAL A 197 -10.76 -22.78 -30.74
CA VAL A 197 -12.20 -22.87 -30.61
C VAL A 197 -12.79 -22.79 -32.02
N GLN A 198 -13.46 -23.85 -32.46
CA GLN A 198 -14.22 -23.84 -33.70
C GLN A 198 -15.57 -23.18 -33.40
N ASP A 199 -15.80 -22.02 -34.00
CA ASP A 199 -17.11 -21.36 -34.01
C ASP A 199 -18.01 -22.13 -34.99
N ASP A 200 -19.05 -22.79 -34.46
CA ASP A 200 -20.21 -23.31 -35.21
C ASP A 200 -21.39 -22.33 -35.10
#